data_AF-A0A844GTD3-F1
#
_entry.id   AF-A0A844GTD3-F1
#
_cell.length_a   1.000
_cell.length_b   1.000
_cell.length_c   1.000
_cell.angle_alpha   90.00
_cell.angle_beta   90.00
_cell.angle_gamma   90.00
#
_symmetry.space_group_name_H-M   'P 1'
#
loop_
_entity.id
_entity.type
_entity.pdbx_description
1 polymer ?
#
loop_
_entity_poly.entity_id
_entity_poly.type
_entity_poly.pdbx_seq_one_letter_code
_entity_poly.pdbx_strand_id
1 'polypeptide(L)'
;MHFDNISLIQILAVLSASAAGGLRIGLPLLIIGLIRIDQLWHNIPFLSSFPPQVVIGILSSWSLFELLGNKKLIGLRIIQIIQLIFSPFVGGIMAVGVARLLEVQITPLWFLGLIGGLFAFVLKLVQVGWFFRLGKIPIIFIFIEDFLSAILVIFALDAPENGGLIAMLLLWIAIRSSTEWKYRRETISEK
;
A
#
# COMPACT_ATOMS: atom_id res chain seq x y z
N MET A 1 16.74 -17.69 21.78
CA MET A 1 15.47 -16.92 21.80
C MET A 1 15.67 -15.51 21.21
N HIS A 2 16.35 -15.39 20.07
CA HIS A 2 16.66 -14.10 19.40
C HIS A 2 16.28 -14.11 17.91
N PHE A 3 16.06 -15.31 17.33
CA PHE A 3 15.59 -15.48 15.95
C PHE A 3 14.11 -15.11 15.78
N ASP A 4 13.27 -15.33 16.80
CA ASP A 4 11.84 -15.06 16.73
C ASP A 4 11.55 -13.56 16.52
N ASN A 5 12.26 -12.69 17.24
CA ASN A 5 12.07 -11.23 17.14
C ASN A 5 12.47 -10.70 15.76
N ILE A 6 13.58 -11.18 15.20
CA ILE A 6 14.06 -10.73 13.88
C ILE A 6 13.06 -11.14 12.79
N SER A 7 12.52 -12.36 12.84
CA SER A 7 11.51 -12.82 11.88
C SER A 7 10.19 -12.04 11.99
N LEU A 8 9.77 -11.68 13.21
CA LEU A 8 8.58 -10.88 13.45
C LEU A 8 8.74 -9.46 12.88
N ILE A 9 9.86 -8.80 13.18
CA ILE A 9 10.20 -7.45 12.70
C ILE A 9 10.20 -7.40 11.17
N GLN A 10 10.73 -8.45 10.52
CA GLN A 10 10.71 -8.57 9.06
C GLN A 10 9.29 -8.68 8.50
N ILE A 11 8.41 -9.45 9.16
CA ILE A 11 6.99 -9.54 8.75
C ILE A 11 6.29 -8.19 8.93
N LEU A 12 6.55 -7.49 10.03
CA LEU A 12 6.01 -6.15 10.30
C LEU A 12 6.46 -5.13 9.23
N ALA A 13 7.73 -5.18 8.81
CA ALA A 13 8.26 -4.36 7.71
C ALA A 13 7.49 -4.62 6.41
N VAL A 14 7.32 -5.90 6.07
CA VAL A 14 6.60 -6.34 4.86
C VAL A 14 5.14 -5.89 4.90
N LEU A 15 4.49 -6.01 6.05
CA LEU A 15 3.10 -5.59 6.22
C LEU A 15 2.96 -4.06 6.07
N SER A 16 3.91 -3.30 6.61
CA SER A 16 3.98 -1.85 6.48
C SER A 16 4.17 -1.40 5.03
N ALA A 17 5.10 -2.05 4.32
CA ALA A 17 5.36 -1.80 2.90
C ALA A 17 4.14 -2.13 2.03
N SER A 18 3.48 -3.25 2.33
CA SER A 18 2.24 -3.67 1.67
C SER A 18 1.11 -2.68 1.93
N ALA A 19 0.95 -2.20 3.18
CA ALA A 19 0.00 -1.15 3.51
C ALA A 19 0.26 0.11 2.69
N ALA A 20 1.51 0.57 2.63
CA ALA A 20 1.89 1.76 1.89
C ALA A 20 1.48 1.66 0.42
N GLY A 21 1.78 0.53 -0.23
CA GLY A 21 1.39 0.25 -1.63
C GLY A 21 -0.10 0.01 -1.84
N GLY A 22 -0.83 -0.37 -0.78
CA GLY A 22 -2.28 -0.46 -0.78
C GLY A 22 -2.97 0.90 -0.67
N LEU A 23 -2.37 1.86 0.04
CA LEU A 23 -2.90 3.22 0.17
C LEU A 23 -2.66 4.01 -1.12
N ARG A 24 -1.42 4.04 -1.62
CA ARG A 24 -1.05 4.73 -2.86
C ARG A 24 -0.16 3.88 -3.73
N ILE A 25 -0.15 4.18 -5.03
CA ILE A 25 0.69 3.46 -5.98
C ILE A 25 1.96 4.23 -6.26
N GLY A 26 1.85 5.47 -6.76
CA GLY A 26 3.01 6.20 -7.29
C GLY A 26 4.01 6.59 -6.20
N LEU A 27 3.51 7.29 -5.18
CA LEU A 27 4.34 7.87 -4.13
C LEU A 27 5.18 6.84 -3.34
N PRO A 28 4.61 5.75 -2.77
CA PRO A 28 5.40 4.80 -2.00
C PRO A 28 6.42 4.05 -2.84
N LEU A 29 6.07 3.69 -4.09
CA LEU A 29 7.01 3.04 -5.02
C LEU A 29 8.18 3.96 -5.39
N LEU A 30 7.89 5.26 -5.59
CA LEU A 30 8.91 6.26 -5.88
C LEU A 30 9.86 6.44 -4.69
N ILE A 31 9.31 6.54 -3.47
CA ILE A 31 10.12 6.71 -2.24
C ILE A 31 11.05 5.51 -2.07
N ILE A 32 10.53 4.28 -2.10
CA ILE A 32 11.38 3.10 -1.92
C ILE A 32 12.38 2.92 -3.07
N GLY A 33 11.95 3.26 -4.30
CA GLY A 33 12.79 3.20 -5.49
C GLY A 33 13.93 4.20 -5.46
N LEU A 34 13.76 5.37 -4.84
CA LEU A 34 14.79 6.39 -4.62
C LEU A 34 15.74 6.03 -3.46
N ILE A 35 15.20 5.47 -2.37
CA ILE A 35 16.00 5.10 -1.19
C ILE A 35 16.92 3.88 -1.47
N ARG A 36 16.52 2.99 -2.38
CA ARG A 36 17.25 1.75 -2.72
C ARG A 36 17.36 1.55 -4.25
N ILE A 37 17.89 2.55 -4.95
CA ILE A 37 18.08 2.54 -6.42
C ILE A 37 18.86 1.32 -6.94
N ASP A 38 19.86 0.85 -6.21
CA ASP A 38 20.72 -0.23 -6.72
C ASP A 38 20.16 -1.62 -6.41
N GLN A 39 19.48 -1.77 -5.27
CA GLN A 39 19.04 -3.08 -4.76
C GLN A 39 17.61 -3.43 -5.16
N LEU A 40 16.67 -2.48 -5.20
CA LEU A 40 15.26 -2.80 -5.45
C LEU A 40 14.99 -3.13 -6.93
N TRP A 41 15.61 -2.36 -7.83
CA TRP A 41 15.39 -2.40 -9.27
C TRP A 41 15.97 -3.66 -9.92
N HIS A 42 17.07 -4.18 -9.39
CA HIS A 42 17.66 -5.43 -9.87
C HIS A 42 16.92 -6.68 -9.37
N ASN A 43 16.21 -6.56 -8.24
CA ASN A 43 15.65 -7.70 -7.51
C ASN A 43 14.14 -7.92 -7.73
N ILE A 44 13.42 -6.96 -8.30
CA ILE A 44 12.01 -7.11 -8.64
C ILE A 44 11.92 -7.67 -10.08
N PRO A 45 11.44 -8.92 -10.27
CA PRO A 45 11.13 -9.41 -11.61
C PRO A 45 10.06 -8.48 -12.21
N PHE A 46 10.21 -8.12 -13.50
CA PHE A 46 9.52 -7.06 -14.27
C PHE A 46 10.19 -5.68 -14.31
N LEU A 47 10.81 -5.19 -13.24
CA LEU A 47 11.47 -3.86 -13.24
C LEU A 47 12.90 -3.91 -13.78
N SER A 48 13.57 -5.06 -13.72
CA SER A 48 14.94 -5.25 -14.19
C SER A 48 15.12 -5.12 -15.72
N SER A 49 14.02 -5.18 -16.48
CA SER A 49 14.04 -5.03 -17.95
C SER A 49 14.05 -3.58 -18.41
N PHE A 50 13.79 -2.61 -17.52
CA PHE A 50 13.75 -1.20 -17.84
C PHE A 50 14.86 -0.43 -17.12
N PRO A 51 15.49 0.56 -17.79
CA PRO A 51 16.49 1.40 -17.13
C PRO A 51 15.85 2.18 -15.96
N PRO A 52 16.47 2.19 -14.76
CA PRO A 52 15.89 2.81 -13.55
C PRO A 52 15.46 4.27 -13.74
N GLN A 53 16.20 5.03 -14.54
CA GLN A 53 15.91 6.43 -14.87
C GLN A 53 14.53 6.60 -15.53
N VAL A 54 14.16 5.69 -16.44
CA VAL A 54 12.87 5.75 -17.14
C VAL A 54 11.74 5.42 -16.17
N VAL A 55 11.91 4.41 -15.31
CA VAL A 55 10.86 4.05 -14.36
C VAL A 55 10.68 5.12 -13.28
N ILE A 56 11.75 5.74 -12.79
CA ILE A 56 11.67 6.89 -11.90
C ILE A 56 10.94 8.05 -12.59
N GLY A 57 11.21 8.32 -13.87
CA GLY A 57 10.49 9.32 -14.64
C GLY A 57 8.99 9.03 -14.76
N ILE A 58 8.62 7.77 -15.02
CA ILE A 58 7.23 7.32 -15.07
C ILE A 58 6.55 7.44 -13.69
N LEU A 59 7.20 6.95 -12.63
CA LEU A 59 6.68 7.01 -11.26
C LEU A 59 6.56 8.45 -10.75
N SER A 60 7.51 9.31 -11.09
CA SER A 60 7.46 10.74 -10.78
C SER A 60 6.29 11.41 -11.50
N SER A 61 6.14 11.14 -12.80
CA SER A 61 5.00 11.63 -13.59
C SER A 61 3.66 11.13 -13.03
N TRP A 62 3.60 9.86 -12.62
CA TRP A 62 2.41 9.26 -12.02
C TRP A 62 2.11 9.84 -10.63
N SER A 63 3.12 10.04 -9.78
CA SER A 63 2.98 10.65 -8.47
C SER A 63 2.50 12.11 -8.57
N LEU A 64 3.05 12.87 -9.52
CA LEU A 64 2.56 14.21 -9.86
C LEU A 64 1.12 14.17 -10.36
N PHE A 65 0.76 13.20 -11.19
CA PHE A 65 -0.61 13.02 -11.64
C PHE A 65 -1.56 12.67 -10.49
N GLU A 66 -1.15 11.82 -9.54
CA GLU A 66 -1.95 11.52 -8.35
C GLU A 66 -2.13 12.76 -7.45
N LEU A 67 -1.10 13.59 -7.29
CA LEU A 67 -1.17 14.83 -6.50
C LEU A 67 -2.00 15.93 -7.17
N LEU A 68 -1.84 16.11 -8.48
CA LEU A 68 -2.51 17.18 -9.25
C LEU A 68 -3.91 16.78 -9.74
N GLY A 69 -4.15 15.50 -9.97
CA GLY A 69 -5.43 14.93 -10.39
C GLY A 69 -6.54 15.07 -9.35
N ASN A 70 -6.17 15.43 -8.12
CA ASN A 70 -7.08 15.62 -7.00
C ASN A 70 -7.96 16.90 -7.09
N LYS A 71 -7.78 17.72 -8.13
CA LYS A 71 -8.53 18.99 -8.28
C LYS A 71 -9.97 18.83 -8.80
N LYS A 72 -10.34 17.67 -9.37
CA LYS A 72 -11.71 17.40 -9.86
C LYS A 72 -12.24 16.07 -9.34
N LEU A 73 -13.47 16.05 -8.84
CA LEU A 73 -14.13 14.84 -8.28
C LEU A 73 -14.19 13.65 -9.26
N ILE A 74 -14.30 13.91 -10.58
CA ILE A 74 -14.28 12.87 -11.61
C ILE A 74 -12.89 12.24 -11.76
N GLY A 75 -11.83 13.07 -11.76
CA GLY A 75 -10.45 12.58 -11.85
C GLY A 75 -10.10 11.67 -10.68
N LEU A 76 -10.57 12.03 -9.48
CA LEU A 76 -10.37 11.24 -8.27
C LEU A 76 -11.05 9.86 -8.35
N ARG A 77 -12.26 9.77 -8.90
CA ARG A 77 -12.97 8.49 -9.07
C ARG A 77 -12.23 7.55 -10.02
N ILE A 78 -11.72 8.08 -11.13
CA ILE A 78 -10.95 7.30 -12.11
C ILE A 78 -9.64 6.81 -11.47
N ILE A 79 -8.91 7.70 -10.79
CA ILE A 79 -7.67 7.35 -10.08
C ILE A 79 -7.92 6.25 -9.04
N GLN A 80 -9.00 6.32 -8.27
CA GLN A 80 -9.31 5.29 -7.27
C GLN A 80 -9.64 3.93 -7.87
N ILE A 81 -10.35 3.86 -9.01
CA ILE A 81 -10.63 2.59 -9.69
C ILE A 81 -9.33 1.98 -10.20
N ILE A 82 -8.48 2.80 -10.84
CA ILE A 82 -7.16 2.37 -11.29
C ILE A 82 -6.35 1.87 -10.08
N GLN A 83 -6.32 2.63 -8.99
CA GLN A 83 -5.60 2.24 -7.77
C GLN A 83 -6.16 0.95 -7.15
N LEU A 84 -7.46 0.71 -7.20
CA LEU A 84 -8.06 -0.53 -6.70
C LEU A 84 -7.61 -1.77 -7.49
N ILE A 85 -7.50 -1.64 -8.81
CA ILE A 85 -7.07 -2.73 -9.69
C ILE A 85 -5.58 -3.01 -9.53
N PHE A 86 -4.77 -1.94 -9.40
CA PHE A 86 -3.32 -2.06 -9.34
C PHE A 86 -2.75 -2.19 -7.92
N SER A 87 -3.51 -1.90 -6.86
CA SER A 87 -3.06 -2.03 -5.47
C SER A 87 -2.55 -3.44 -5.09
N PRO A 88 -3.16 -4.57 -5.50
CA PRO A 88 -2.59 -5.88 -5.18
C PRO A 88 -1.22 -6.10 -5.82
N PHE A 89 -1.02 -5.60 -7.04
CA PHE A 89 0.27 -5.71 -7.72
C PHE A 89 1.34 -4.89 -7.00
N VAL A 90 1.01 -3.64 -6.67
CA VAL A 90 1.93 -2.70 -6.02
C VAL A 90 2.24 -3.15 -4.60
N GLY A 91 1.24 -3.55 -3.82
CA GLY A 91 1.42 -4.12 -2.48
C GLY A 91 2.27 -5.38 -2.49
N GLY A 92 2.08 -6.27 -3.45
CA GLY A 92 2.91 -7.47 -3.60
C GLY A 92 4.35 -7.15 -3.99
N ILE A 93 4.56 -6.19 -4.90
CA ILE A 93 5.91 -5.70 -5.28
C ILE A 93 6.60 -5.08 -4.07
N MET A 94 5.90 -4.26 -3.28
CA MET A 94 6.43 -3.65 -2.06
C MET A 94 6.80 -4.71 -1.01
N ALA A 95 5.95 -5.72 -0.83
CA ALA A 95 6.19 -6.83 0.08
C ALA A 95 7.47 -7.59 -0.29
N VAL A 96 7.59 -8.00 -1.55
CA VAL A 96 8.76 -8.73 -2.07
C VAL A 96 10.01 -7.85 -2.05
N GLY A 97 9.88 -6.58 -2.43
CA GLY A 97 10.97 -5.61 -2.43
C GLY A 97 11.57 -5.44 -1.04
N VAL A 98 10.73 -5.17 -0.03
CA VAL A 98 11.20 -5.02 1.36
C VAL A 98 11.70 -6.35 1.93
N ALA A 99 11.06 -7.47 1.63
CA ALA A 99 11.55 -8.78 2.07
C ALA A 99 12.94 -9.10 1.51
N ARG A 100 13.23 -8.74 0.26
CA ARG A 100 14.57 -8.91 -0.31
C ARG A 100 15.59 -7.96 0.27
N LEU A 101 15.22 -6.70 0.52
CA LEU A 101 16.10 -5.71 1.15
C LEU A 101 16.51 -6.11 2.57
N LEU A 102 15.61 -6.76 3.31
CA LEU A 102 15.85 -7.21 4.68
C LEU A 102 16.37 -8.66 4.75
N GLU A 103 16.74 -9.25 3.61
CA GLU A 103 17.24 -10.63 3.46
C GLU A 103 16.36 -11.66 4.19
N VAL A 104 15.05 -11.48 4.09
CA VAL A 104 14.06 -12.30 4.76
C VAL A 104 14.11 -13.72 4.19
N GLN A 105 14.42 -14.69 5.05
CA GLN A 105 14.54 -16.11 4.69
C GLN A 105 13.18 -16.81 4.48
N ILE A 106 12.09 -16.04 4.30
CA ILE A 106 10.76 -16.59 4.07
C ILE A 106 10.68 -17.06 2.62
N THR A 107 10.99 -18.34 2.42
CA THR A 107 10.61 -19.08 1.21
C THR A 107 9.23 -19.69 1.42
N PRO A 108 8.28 -19.51 0.48
CA PRO A 108 8.46 -18.94 -0.86
C PRO A 108 8.18 -17.43 -0.94
N LEU A 109 9.01 -16.66 -1.67
CA LEU A 109 8.80 -15.22 -1.86
C LEU A 109 7.49 -14.88 -2.59
N TRP A 110 7.00 -15.76 -3.47
CA TRP A 110 5.72 -15.55 -4.18
C TRP A 110 4.53 -15.55 -3.22
N PHE A 111 4.60 -16.33 -2.14
CA PHE A 111 3.56 -16.37 -1.10
C PHE A 111 3.49 -15.05 -0.34
N LEU A 112 4.67 -14.47 -0.03
CA LEU A 112 4.78 -13.19 0.64
C LEU A 112 4.26 -12.04 -0.24
N GLY A 113 4.57 -12.06 -1.54
CA GLY A 113 3.99 -11.14 -2.51
C GLY A 113 2.47 -11.27 -2.63
N LEU A 114 1.95 -12.49 -2.62
CA LEU A 114 0.50 -12.75 -2.67
C LEU A 114 -0.21 -12.24 -1.41
N ILE A 115 0.33 -12.52 -0.22
CA ILE A 115 -0.22 -11.99 1.04
C ILE A 115 -0.18 -10.47 1.06
N GLY A 116 0.97 -9.86 0.71
CA GLY A 116 1.11 -8.41 0.65
C GLY A 116 0.15 -7.76 -0.33
N GLY A 117 -0.05 -8.38 -1.49
CA GLY A 117 -1.01 -7.94 -2.49
C GLY A 117 -2.46 -8.06 -2.03
N LEU A 118 -2.85 -9.19 -1.44
CA LEU A 118 -4.19 -9.34 -0.87
C LEU A 118 -4.45 -8.36 0.26
N PHE A 119 -3.46 -8.15 1.13
CA PHE A 119 -3.53 -7.19 2.23
C PHE A 119 -3.74 -5.76 1.72
N ALA A 120 -2.92 -5.34 0.74
CA ALA A 120 -3.08 -4.06 0.06
C ALA A 120 -4.45 -3.90 -0.62
N PHE A 121 -4.93 -4.97 -1.26
CA PHE A 121 -6.24 -4.98 -1.90
C PHE A 121 -7.39 -4.80 -0.90
N VAL A 122 -7.35 -5.50 0.24
CA VAL A 122 -8.36 -5.37 1.30
C VAL A 122 -8.43 -3.93 1.83
N LEU A 123 -7.28 -3.31 2.10
CA LEU A 123 -7.23 -1.91 2.54
C LEU A 123 -7.82 -0.97 1.49
N LYS A 124 -7.40 -1.10 0.23
CA LYS A 124 -7.90 -0.24 -0.85
C LYS A 124 -9.41 -0.43 -1.09
N LEU A 125 -9.92 -1.66 -1.00
CA LEU A 125 -11.33 -1.96 -1.19
C LEU A 125 -12.19 -1.25 -0.15
N VAL A 126 -11.77 -1.25 1.13
CA VAL A 126 -12.51 -0.54 2.17
C VAL A 126 -12.44 0.98 2.00
N GLN A 127 -11.29 1.53 1.62
CA GLN A 127 -11.16 2.96 1.32
C GLN A 127 -12.05 3.39 0.15
N VAL A 128 -12.06 2.62 -0.92
CA VAL A 128 -12.91 2.88 -2.09
C VAL A 128 -14.39 2.74 -1.71
N GLY A 129 -14.74 1.77 -0.87
CA GLY A 129 -16.08 1.63 -0.29
C GLY A 129 -16.53 2.87 0.50
N TRP A 130 -15.62 3.47 1.30
CA TRP A 130 -15.88 4.76 1.94
C TRP A 130 -16.07 5.89 0.94
N PHE A 131 -15.24 5.95 -0.10
CA PHE A 131 -15.32 7.01 -1.11
C PHE A 131 -16.64 7.02 -1.87
N PHE A 132 -17.06 5.86 -2.39
CA PHE A 132 -18.31 5.75 -3.14
C PHE A 132 -19.54 6.03 -2.28
N ARG A 133 -19.50 5.70 -0.98
CA ARG A 133 -20.63 5.95 -0.06
C ARG A 133 -20.70 7.38 0.44
N LEU A 134 -19.58 7.95 0.87
CA LEU A 134 -19.54 9.31 1.41
C LEU A 134 -19.70 10.35 0.31
N GLY A 135 -19.36 10.03 -0.95
CA GLY A 135 -19.63 10.83 -2.15
C GLY A 135 -18.87 12.16 -2.24
N LYS A 136 -18.46 12.71 -1.09
CA LYS A 136 -17.72 13.95 -0.88
C LYS A 136 -16.68 13.68 0.20
N ILE A 137 -15.62 12.94 -0.14
CA ILE A 137 -14.47 12.85 0.77
C ILE A 137 -13.76 14.21 0.74
N PRO A 138 -13.53 14.84 1.91
CA PRO A 138 -12.79 16.09 1.98
C PRO A 138 -11.36 15.89 1.47
N ILE A 139 -10.83 16.88 0.76
CA ILE A 139 -9.46 16.87 0.21
C ILE A 139 -8.40 16.53 1.29
N ILE A 140 -8.69 16.88 2.55
CA ILE A 140 -7.87 16.53 3.72
C ILE A 140 -7.60 15.03 3.83
N PHE A 141 -8.59 14.18 3.56
CA PHE A 141 -8.41 12.72 3.68
C PHE A 141 -7.36 12.19 2.70
N ILE A 142 -7.27 12.81 1.52
CA ILE A 142 -6.32 12.41 0.49
C ILE A 142 -4.92 12.86 0.89
N PHE A 143 -4.77 14.07 1.43
CA PHE A 143 -3.51 14.49 2.03
C PHE A 143 -3.06 13.58 3.17
N ILE A 144 -3.99 13.11 4.02
CA ILE A 144 -3.68 12.14 5.09
C ILE A 144 -3.25 10.80 4.50
N GLU A 145 -3.93 10.30 3.47
CA GLU A 145 -3.59 9.04 2.79
C GLU A 145 -2.19 9.10 2.17
N ASP A 146 -1.85 10.22 1.52
CA ASP A 146 -0.54 10.48 0.93
C ASP A 146 0.56 10.49 1.99
N PHE A 147 0.33 11.26 3.06
CA PHE A 147 1.24 11.38 4.19
C PHE A 147 1.45 10.03 4.89
N LEU A 148 0.37 9.29 5.13
CA LEU A 148 0.40 8.00 5.79
C LEU A 148 1.12 6.95 4.94
N SER A 149 0.89 6.95 3.62
CA SER A 149 1.61 6.07 2.68
C SER A 149 3.11 6.37 2.68
N ALA A 150 3.51 7.65 2.62
CA ALA A 150 4.92 8.04 2.67
C ALA A 150 5.61 7.62 3.98
N ILE A 151 4.96 7.85 5.13
CA ILE A 151 5.48 7.46 6.44
C ILE A 151 5.61 5.95 6.56
N LEU A 152 4.63 5.18 6.08
CA LEU A 152 4.68 3.72 6.15
C LEU A 152 5.87 3.15 5.37
N VAL A 153 6.25 3.73 4.22
CA VAL A 153 7.46 3.30 3.51
C VAL A 153 8.72 3.57 4.33
N ILE A 154 8.82 4.74 4.95
CA ILE A 154 9.97 5.09 5.79
C ILE A 154 10.02 4.16 7.00
N PHE A 155 8.90 3.93 7.67
CA PHE A 155 8.82 3.03 8.82
C PHE A 155 9.07 1.58 8.44
N ALA A 156 8.70 1.12 7.24
CA ALA A 156 9.04 -0.22 6.79
C ALA A 156 10.56 -0.48 6.75
N LEU A 157 11.37 0.56 6.56
CA LEU A 157 12.83 0.47 6.48
C LEU A 157 13.51 0.80 7.82
N ASP A 158 13.11 1.89 8.48
CA ASP A 158 13.81 2.42 9.66
C ASP A 158 13.20 1.96 10.99
N ALA A 159 11.88 1.72 11.04
CA ALA A 159 11.17 1.35 12.27
C ALA A 159 10.02 0.35 12.00
N PRO A 160 10.35 -0.90 11.62
CA PRO A 160 9.38 -1.88 11.12
C PRO A 160 8.22 -2.15 12.07
N GLU A 161 8.52 -2.17 13.38
CA GLU A 161 7.53 -2.44 14.42
C GLU A 161 6.42 -1.40 14.40
N ASN A 162 6.78 -0.11 14.38
CA ASN A 162 5.82 0.99 14.33
C ASN A 162 5.04 0.97 13.01
N GLY A 163 5.72 0.76 11.89
CA GLY A 163 5.11 0.67 10.58
C GLY A 163 4.11 -0.48 10.45
N GLY A 164 4.47 -1.65 10.96
CA GLY A 164 3.63 -2.85 10.95
C GLY A 164 2.44 -2.73 11.90
N LEU A 165 2.63 -2.14 13.08
CA LEU A 165 1.52 -1.84 14.01
C LEU A 165 0.49 -0.90 13.39
N ILE A 166 0.94 0.16 12.70
CA ILE A 166 0.05 1.06 11.96
C ILE A 166 -0.70 0.30 10.86
N ALA A 167 0.00 -0.58 10.12
CA ALA A 167 -0.64 -1.41 9.09
C ALA A 167 -1.70 -2.35 9.68
N MET A 168 -1.44 -2.97 10.84
CA MET A 168 -2.42 -3.80 11.55
C MET A 168 -3.61 -2.98 12.05
N LEU A 169 -3.37 -1.76 12.55
CA LEU A 169 -4.41 -0.85 12.97
C LEU A 169 -5.29 -0.43 11.79
N LEU A 170 -4.70 -0.15 10.62
CA LEU A 170 -5.45 0.12 9.39
C LEU A 170 -6.31 -1.08 8.98
N LEU A 171 -5.78 -2.30 9.07
CA LEU A 171 -6.56 -3.51 8.82
C LEU A 171 -7.71 -3.65 9.80
N TRP A 172 -7.48 -3.40 11.08
CA TRP A 172 -8.52 -3.41 12.11
C TRP A 172 -9.65 -2.43 11.77
N ILE A 173 -9.31 -1.19 11.41
CA ILE A 173 -10.30 -0.19 10.97
C ILE A 173 -11.05 -0.70 9.75
N ALA A 174 -10.35 -1.31 8.79
CA ALA A 174 -10.95 -1.85 7.57
C ALA A 174 -11.99 -2.94 7.89
N ILE A 175 -11.66 -3.88 8.78
CA ILE A 175 -12.55 -4.94 9.23
C ILE A 175 -13.75 -4.36 9.99
N ARG A 176 -13.50 -3.50 10.99
CA ARG A 176 -14.57 -2.88 11.80
C ARG A 176 -15.55 -2.13 10.92
N SER A 177 -15.03 -1.36 9.98
CA SER A 177 -15.86 -0.65 9.01
C SER A 177 -16.76 -1.59 8.21
N SER A 178 -16.22 -2.71 7.72
CA SER A 178 -17.00 -3.71 6.97
C SER A 178 -18.14 -4.31 7.80
N THR A 179 -17.88 -4.63 9.08
CA THR A 179 -18.90 -5.20 9.99
C THR A 179 -20.05 -4.24 10.24
N GLU A 180 -19.75 -2.96 10.48
CA GLU A 180 -20.76 -1.89 10.62
C GLU A 180 -21.66 -1.77 9.37
N TRP A 181 -21.14 -2.14 8.20
CA TRP A 181 -21.90 -2.10 6.95
C TRP A 181 -22.85 -3.28 6.80
N LYS A 182 -22.49 -4.46 7.32
CA LYS A 182 -23.38 -5.64 7.32
C LYS A 182 -24.60 -5.39 8.21
N TYR A 183 -24.35 -4.93 9.44
CA TYR A 183 -25.39 -4.65 10.43
C TYR A 183 -26.41 -3.59 9.96
N ARG A 184 -25.93 -2.53 9.28
CA ARG A 184 -26.82 -1.48 8.76
C ARG A 184 -27.66 -1.93 7.55
N ARG A 185 -27.21 -2.95 6.81
CA ARG A 185 -27.96 -3.49 5.67
C ARG A 185 -29.12 -4.38 6.14
N GLU A 186 -28.89 -5.15 7.19
CA GLU A 186 -29.90 -6.02 7.81
C GLU A 186 -31.05 -5.19 8.42
N THR A 187 -30.73 -4.09 9.11
CA THR A 187 -31.74 -3.18 9.70
C THR A 187 -32.57 -2.38 8.69
N ILE A 188 -32.09 -2.20 7.45
CA ILE A 188 -32.88 -1.59 6.35
C ILE A 188 -33.76 -2.64 5.65
N SER A 189 -33.37 -3.92 5.69
CA SER A 189 -34.13 -5.01 5.07
C SER A 189 -35.32 -5.50 5.92
N GLU A 190 -35.33 -5.19 7.22
CA GLU A 190 -36.44 -5.49 8.15
C GLU A 190 -37.49 -4.36 8.25
N LYS A 191 -37.32 -3.27 7.50
CA LYS A 191 -38.30 -2.18 7.37
C LYS A 191 -38.92 -2.18 5.99
#